data_AF-A0A4Z0LBG6-F1
#
_entry.id   AF-A0A4Z0LBG6-F1
#
_cell.length_a   1.000
_cell.length_b   1.000
_cell.length_c   1.000
_cell.angle_alpha   90.00
_cell.angle_beta   90.00
_cell.angle_gamma   90.00
#
_symmetry.space_group_name_H-M   'P 1'
#
loop_
_entity.id
_entity.type
_entity.pdbx_description
1 polymer ?
#
loop_
_entity_poly.entity_id
_entity_poly.type
_entity_poly.pdbx_seq_one_letter_code
_entity_poly.pdbx_strand_id
1 'polypeptide(L)'
;MEFKTLRNIENSFRQIRLYAIVFAVLCTGITGYAVWHSYRFAEQQRQKIYVLDNGKSLMLALAQDASINRPVEAREHIRRFHELFFTLAPDKNAIESNMKRAFNLADKSAFDYYKDLSEKGYYNRIISGNVQQRIEIDSVSCNFETYPYAVRTYAKQFIIRSSNVTRRNLVTSCFLVNSVRSDNNPQGFNIEKFDVIENKDIEVIER
;
A
#
# COMPACT_ATOMS: atom_id res chain seq x y z
N MET A 1 67.37 70.71 7.49
CA MET A 1 66.80 69.43 7.03
C MET A 1 65.62 69.07 7.92
N GLU A 2 64.51 69.77 7.73
CA GLU A 2 63.22 69.46 8.34
C GLU A 2 62.17 69.56 7.22
N PHE A 3 60.97 69.00 7.40
CA PHE A 3 59.85 68.97 6.42
C PHE A 3 59.72 67.78 5.47
N LYS A 4 60.33 66.62 5.73
CA LYS A 4 59.88 65.34 5.12
C LYS A 4 58.97 64.50 6.03
N THR A 5 58.99 64.72 7.35
CA THR A 5 58.24 63.94 8.34
C THR A 5 56.77 64.35 8.45
N LEU A 6 56.46 65.65 8.39
CA LEU A 6 55.08 66.17 8.52
C LEU A 6 54.15 65.72 7.37
N ARG A 7 54.66 65.69 6.13
CA ARG A 7 53.89 65.23 4.95
C ARG A 7 53.56 63.74 5.02
N ASN A 8 54.35 62.96 5.76
CA ASN A 8 54.15 61.53 5.93
C ASN A 8 53.04 61.23 6.95
N ILE A 9 52.88 62.06 7.98
CA ILE A 9 51.83 61.93 8.99
C ILE A 9 50.45 62.25 8.38
N GLU A 10 50.34 63.31 7.59
CA GLU A 10 49.09 63.70 6.93
C GLU A 10 48.64 62.66 5.88
N ASN A 11 49.57 62.12 5.09
CA ASN A 11 49.30 61.01 4.18
C ASN A 11 48.89 59.72 4.93
N SER A 12 49.50 59.46 6.09
CA SER A 12 49.13 58.31 6.94
C SER A 12 47.72 58.44 7.50
N PHE A 13 47.31 59.64 7.94
CA PHE A 13 45.93 59.90 8.38
C PHE A 13 44.91 59.73 7.25
N ARG A 14 45.25 60.15 6.03
CA ARG A 14 44.40 59.96 4.85
C ARG A 14 44.24 58.48 4.50
N GLN A 15 45.31 57.69 4.61
CA GLN A 15 45.28 56.24 4.39
C GLN A 15 44.46 55.50 5.46
N ILE A 16 44.63 55.85 6.74
CA ILE A 16 43.84 55.26 7.84
C ILE A 16 42.34 55.50 7.64
N ARG A 17 41.96 56.72 7.23
CA ARG A 17 40.55 57.05 6.94
C ARG A 17 40.02 56.24 5.74
N LEU A 18 40.83 56.06 4.70
CA LEU A 18 40.45 55.27 3.53
C LEU A 18 40.27 53.79 3.89
N TYR A 19 41.18 53.21 4.68
CA TYR A 19 41.04 51.83 5.16
C TYR A 19 39.83 51.65 6.08
N ALA A 20 39.52 52.62 6.93
CA ALA A 20 38.32 52.58 7.77
C ALA A 20 37.03 52.59 6.94
N ILE A 21 36.98 53.38 5.86
CA ILE A 21 35.83 53.42 4.95
C ILE A 21 35.70 52.09 4.19
N VAL A 22 36.81 51.56 3.67
CA VAL A 22 36.81 50.26 2.96
C VAL A 22 36.36 49.13 3.89
N PHE A 23 36.84 49.12 5.13
CA PHE A 23 36.45 48.15 6.14
C PHE A 23 34.95 48.25 6.47
N ALA A 24 34.43 49.47 6.67
CA ALA A 24 33.01 49.69 6.92
C ALA A 24 32.16 49.17 5.75
N VAL A 25 32.52 49.47 4.50
CA VAL A 25 31.81 48.99 3.30
C VAL A 25 31.83 47.46 3.21
N LEU A 26 32.97 46.82 3.50
CA LEU A 26 33.09 45.36 3.54
C LEU A 26 32.19 44.75 4.62
N CYS A 27 32.20 45.31 5.82
CA CYS A 27 31.34 44.84 6.92
C CYS A 27 29.84 45.01 6.58
N THR A 28 29.45 46.12 5.98
CA THR A 28 28.06 46.33 5.53
C THR A 28 27.69 45.36 4.40
N GLY A 29 28.61 45.07 3.46
CA GLY A 29 28.40 44.10 2.40
C GLY A 29 28.19 42.67 2.94
N ILE A 30 29.04 42.23 3.87
CA ILE A 30 28.95 40.89 4.47
C ILE A 30 27.66 40.74 5.28
N THR A 31 27.31 41.74 6.09
CA THR A 31 26.06 41.70 6.89
C THR A 31 24.82 41.72 5.99
N GLY A 32 24.80 42.55 4.95
CA GLY A 32 23.72 42.55 3.96
C GLY A 32 23.57 41.21 3.23
N TYR A 33 24.68 40.60 2.82
CA TYR A 33 24.68 39.27 2.18
C TYR A 33 24.18 38.19 3.14
N ALA A 34 24.65 38.18 4.39
CA ALA A 34 24.22 37.21 5.40
C ALA A 34 22.72 37.33 5.71
N VAL A 35 22.19 38.55 5.82
CA VAL A 35 20.76 38.79 6.02
C VAL A 35 19.96 38.32 4.80
N TRP A 36 20.39 38.66 3.59
CA TRP A 36 19.72 38.19 2.37
C TRP A 36 19.69 36.66 2.26
N HIS A 37 20.82 36.01 2.55
CA HIS A 37 20.90 34.55 2.54
C HIS A 37 20.05 33.91 3.65
N SER A 38 19.98 34.54 4.82
CA SER A 38 19.13 34.11 5.94
C SER A 38 17.65 34.21 5.58
N TYR A 39 17.20 35.30 4.95
CA TYR A 39 15.83 35.43 4.46
C TYR A 39 15.50 34.38 3.40
N ARG A 40 16.41 34.14 2.43
CA ARG A 40 16.24 33.11 1.42
C ARG A 40 16.16 31.71 2.03
N PHE A 41 17.00 31.41 3.03
CA PHE A 41 16.97 30.14 3.76
C PHE A 41 15.68 29.99 4.58
N ALA A 42 15.24 31.06 5.27
CA ALA A 42 13.99 31.07 6.01
C ALA A 42 12.78 30.86 5.08
N GLU A 43 12.80 31.41 3.88
CA GLU A 43 11.75 31.22 2.88
C GLU A 43 11.70 29.77 2.37
N GLN A 44 12.86 29.15 2.12
CA GLN A 44 12.96 27.73 1.75
C GLN A 44 12.52 26.78 2.88
N GLN A 45 12.85 27.10 4.14
CA GLN A 45 12.38 26.36 5.31
C GLN A 45 10.88 26.54 5.51
N ARG A 46 10.34 27.76 5.31
CA ARG A 46 8.90 28.02 5.33
C ARG A 46 8.19 27.25 4.23
N GLN A 47 8.73 27.16 3.01
CA GLN A 47 8.15 26.32 1.96
C GLN A 47 8.07 24.84 2.37
N LYS A 48 9.08 24.29 3.07
CA LYS A 48 8.99 22.94 3.65
C LYS A 48 7.96 22.83 4.77
N ILE A 49 7.81 23.86 5.61
CA ILE A 49 6.80 23.89 6.68
C ILE A 49 5.39 24.04 6.11
N TYR A 50 5.16 24.84 5.06
CA TYR A 50 3.87 24.94 4.37
C TYR A 50 3.46 23.64 3.70
N VAL A 51 4.41 22.75 3.38
CA VAL A 51 4.11 21.38 2.92
C VAL A 51 3.63 20.47 4.06
N LEU A 52 4.03 20.74 5.32
CA LEU A 52 3.51 20.05 6.51
C LEU A 52 2.24 20.69 7.09
N ASP A 53 2.11 22.00 7.05
CA ASP A 53 1.06 22.76 7.75
C ASP A 53 -0.19 23.00 6.89
N ASN A 54 -0.11 22.80 5.58
CA ASN A 54 -1.29 22.50 4.79
C ASN A 54 -1.59 21.01 4.96
N GLY A 55 -2.54 20.67 5.82
CA GLY A 55 -3.20 19.35 5.85
C GLY A 55 -3.82 18.91 4.50
N LYS A 56 -3.55 19.62 3.41
CA LYS A 56 -3.82 19.28 2.01
C LYS A 56 -2.61 18.77 1.24
N SER A 57 -1.35 19.10 1.57
CA SER A 57 -0.17 18.65 0.79
C SER A 57 0.37 17.31 1.26
N LEU A 58 0.40 17.06 2.58
CA LEU A 58 0.64 15.71 3.09
C LEU A 58 -0.53 14.78 2.72
N MET A 59 -1.76 15.30 2.76
CA MET A 59 -2.96 14.59 2.34
C MET A 59 -3.01 14.39 0.82
N LEU A 60 -2.52 15.32 -0.03
CA LEU A 60 -2.41 15.09 -1.47
C LEU A 60 -1.37 14.04 -1.80
N ALA A 61 -0.19 14.08 -1.16
CA ALA A 61 0.85 13.06 -1.35
C ALA A 61 0.33 11.68 -0.90
N LEU A 62 -0.29 11.59 0.28
CA LEU A 62 -0.91 10.36 0.78
C LEU A 62 -2.14 9.92 -0.03
N ALA A 63 -2.96 10.84 -0.54
CA ALA A 63 -4.13 10.51 -1.37
C ALA A 63 -3.72 10.07 -2.77
N GLN A 64 -2.66 10.65 -3.33
CA GLN A 64 -2.07 10.24 -4.60
C GLN A 64 -1.49 8.82 -4.46
N ASP A 65 -0.75 8.53 -3.39
CA ASP A 65 -0.27 7.18 -3.07
C ASP A 65 -1.42 6.18 -2.80
N ALA A 66 -2.48 6.60 -2.10
CA ALA A 66 -3.63 5.73 -1.81
C ALA A 66 -4.42 5.36 -3.07
N SER A 67 -4.56 6.29 -4.02
CA SER A 67 -5.24 6.03 -5.30
C SER A 67 -4.42 5.10 -6.22
N ILE A 68 -3.10 5.26 -6.24
CA ILE A 68 -2.17 4.43 -7.02
C ILE A 68 -2.14 2.99 -6.48
N ASN A 69 -2.24 2.82 -5.15
CA ASN A 69 -2.20 1.50 -4.51
C ASN A 69 -3.55 0.78 -4.48
N ARG A 70 -4.66 1.47 -4.75
CA ARG A 70 -6.01 0.89 -4.68
C ARG A 70 -6.18 -0.38 -5.52
N PRO A 71 -5.63 -0.49 -6.74
CA PRO A 71 -5.68 -1.74 -7.52
C PRO A 71 -4.88 -2.88 -6.90
N VAL A 72 -3.76 -2.58 -6.24
CA VAL A 72 -2.93 -3.57 -5.53
C VAL A 72 -3.68 -4.06 -4.29
N GLU A 73 -4.24 -3.15 -3.49
CA GLU A 73 -5.06 -3.47 -2.32
C GLU A 73 -6.24 -4.36 -2.69
N ALA A 74 -6.93 -4.05 -3.79
CA ALA A 74 -8.07 -4.84 -4.29
C ALA A 74 -7.66 -6.27 -4.68
N ARG A 75 -6.55 -6.45 -5.40
CA ARG A 75 -6.05 -7.78 -5.76
C ARG A 75 -5.65 -8.59 -4.52
N GLU A 76 -5.03 -7.94 -3.54
CA GLU A 76 -4.65 -8.60 -2.29
C GLU A 76 -5.87 -8.96 -1.43
N HIS A 77 -6.91 -8.12 -1.42
CA HIS A 77 -8.20 -8.43 -0.76
C HIS A 77 -8.82 -9.70 -1.34
N ILE A 78 -8.85 -9.79 -2.67
CA ILE A 78 -9.37 -10.95 -3.38
C ILE A 78 -8.50 -12.18 -3.12
N ARG A 79 -7.17 -12.05 -3.20
CA ARG A 79 -6.24 -13.16 -2.92
C ARG A 79 -6.47 -13.71 -1.51
N ARG A 80 -6.49 -12.84 -0.51
CA ARG A 80 -6.69 -13.22 0.89
C ARG A 80 -8.03 -13.90 1.13
N PHE A 81 -9.10 -13.42 0.50
CA PHE A 81 -10.40 -14.10 0.56
C PHE A 81 -10.30 -15.53 0.00
N HIS A 82 -9.70 -15.70 -1.19
CA HIS A 82 -9.56 -17.02 -1.81
C HIS A 82 -8.69 -17.98 -0.99
N GLU A 83 -7.59 -17.49 -0.42
CA GLU A 83 -6.73 -18.27 0.46
C GLU A 83 -7.48 -18.74 1.71
N LEU A 84 -8.23 -17.86 2.37
CA LEU A 84 -9.04 -18.22 3.55
C LEU A 84 -10.17 -19.18 3.19
N PHE A 85 -10.85 -18.96 2.06
CA PHE A 85 -12.04 -19.72 1.69
C PHE A 85 -11.70 -21.11 1.12
N PHE A 86 -10.63 -21.23 0.33
CA PHE A 86 -10.30 -22.47 -0.38
C PHE A 86 -9.11 -23.23 0.21
N THR A 87 -8.42 -22.72 1.23
CA THR A 87 -7.41 -23.51 1.95
C THR A 87 -8.08 -24.24 3.12
N LEU A 88 -8.13 -25.57 3.03
CA LEU A 88 -8.80 -26.42 4.01
C LEU A 88 -7.83 -27.44 4.57
N ALA A 89 -7.61 -27.36 5.88
CA ALA A 89 -6.95 -28.40 6.65
C ALA A 89 -8.00 -29.41 7.16
N PRO A 90 -7.64 -30.68 7.40
CA PRO A 90 -8.53 -31.69 7.96
C PRO A 90 -8.77 -31.49 9.47
N ASP A 91 -9.04 -30.25 9.89
CA ASP A 91 -9.37 -29.84 11.25
C ASP A 91 -10.57 -28.89 11.21
N LYS A 92 -11.63 -29.25 11.94
CA LYS A 92 -12.87 -28.47 12.03
C LYS A 92 -12.63 -27.05 12.50
N ASN A 93 -11.81 -26.87 13.54
CA ASN A 93 -11.60 -25.54 14.15
C ASN A 93 -10.84 -24.62 13.19
N ALA A 94 -9.85 -25.15 12.47
CA ALA A 94 -9.12 -24.42 11.45
C ALA A 94 -10.03 -23.97 10.29
N ILE A 95 -10.91 -24.86 9.81
CA ILE A 95 -11.89 -24.53 8.76
C ILE A 95 -12.83 -23.42 9.24
N GLU A 96 -13.47 -23.57 10.40
CA GLU A 96 -14.42 -22.58 10.91
C GLU A 96 -13.78 -21.21 11.14
N SER A 97 -12.55 -21.18 11.67
CA SER A 97 -11.78 -19.94 11.87
C SER A 97 -11.45 -19.23 10.56
N ASN A 98 -11.00 -19.98 9.55
CA ASN A 98 -10.72 -19.44 8.22
C ASN A 98 -11.98 -18.89 7.55
N MET A 99 -13.10 -19.61 7.64
CA MET A 99 -14.38 -19.19 7.08
C MET A 99 -14.90 -17.92 7.74
N LYS A 100 -14.82 -17.82 9.07
CA LYS A 100 -15.18 -16.60 9.80
C LYS A 100 -14.40 -15.39 9.30
N ARG A 101 -13.10 -15.55 9.03
CA ARG A 101 -12.26 -14.47 8.48
C ARG A 101 -12.60 -14.16 7.03
N ALA A 102 -12.94 -15.16 6.22
CA ALA A 102 -13.37 -14.97 4.84
C ALA A 102 -14.70 -14.21 4.76
N PHE A 103 -15.66 -14.50 5.64
CA PHE A 103 -16.95 -13.81 5.69
C PHE A 103 -16.87 -12.35 6.11
N ASN A 104 -15.78 -11.91 6.75
CA ASN A 104 -15.55 -10.49 7.02
C ASN A 104 -15.16 -9.70 5.75
N LEU A 105 -14.83 -10.38 4.65
CA LEU A 105 -14.34 -9.80 3.40
C LEU A 105 -15.39 -9.85 2.27
N ALA A 106 -16.51 -10.53 2.49
CA ALA A 106 -17.52 -10.84 1.49
C ALA A 106 -18.95 -10.68 2.03
N ASP A 107 -19.91 -10.54 1.12
CA ASP A 107 -21.34 -10.52 1.41
C ASP A 107 -21.91 -11.93 1.65
N LYS A 108 -23.24 -11.99 1.73
CA LYS A 108 -23.99 -13.22 1.93
C LYS A 108 -23.75 -14.27 0.83
N SER A 109 -23.41 -13.88 -0.40
CA SER A 109 -23.24 -14.85 -1.50
C SER A 109 -22.13 -15.86 -1.24
N ALA A 110 -21.02 -15.43 -0.60
CA ALA A 110 -19.96 -16.34 -0.17
C ALA A 110 -20.42 -17.30 0.94
N PHE A 111 -21.27 -16.80 1.85
CA PHE A 111 -21.86 -17.62 2.91
C PHE A 111 -22.83 -18.67 2.36
N ASP A 112 -23.65 -18.28 1.37
CA ASP A 112 -24.59 -19.20 0.73
C ASP A 112 -23.85 -20.33 0.00
N TYR A 113 -22.72 -20.04 -0.66
CA TYR A 113 -21.86 -21.07 -1.27
C TYR A 113 -21.22 -22.00 -0.22
N TYR A 114 -20.70 -21.44 0.87
CA TYR A 114 -20.21 -22.24 2.00
C TYR A 114 -21.29 -23.18 2.55
N LYS A 115 -22.50 -22.66 2.73
CA LYS A 115 -23.64 -23.41 3.26
C LYS A 115 -24.02 -24.58 2.34
N ASP A 116 -24.09 -24.36 1.03
CA ASP A 116 -24.35 -25.42 0.05
C ASP A 116 -23.28 -26.54 0.11
N LEU A 117 -21.99 -26.17 0.20
CA LEU A 117 -20.91 -27.14 0.37
C LEU A 117 -21.03 -27.92 1.70
N SER A 118 -21.41 -27.23 2.77
CA SER A 118 -21.62 -27.84 4.09
C SER A 118 -22.78 -28.83 4.07
N GLU A 119 -23.91 -28.47 3.45
CA GLU A 119 -25.09 -29.33 3.28
C GLU A 119 -24.77 -30.58 2.44
N LYS A 120 -23.90 -30.43 1.43
CA LYS A 120 -23.34 -31.55 0.63
C LYS A 120 -22.27 -32.36 1.37
N GLY A 121 -22.05 -32.10 2.66
CA GLY A 121 -21.08 -32.79 3.50
C GLY A 121 -19.64 -32.66 3.02
N TYR A 122 -19.29 -31.59 2.29
CA TYR A 122 -17.96 -31.40 1.71
C TYR A 122 -16.87 -31.35 2.79
N TYR A 123 -17.05 -30.50 3.79
CA TYR A 123 -16.10 -30.33 4.90
C TYR A 123 -15.96 -31.60 5.75
N ASN A 124 -17.08 -32.31 5.99
CA ASN A 124 -17.06 -33.58 6.70
C ASN A 124 -16.22 -34.63 5.98
N ARG A 125 -16.31 -34.70 4.63
CA ARG A 125 -15.48 -35.60 3.82
C ARG A 125 -14.00 -35.22 3.80
N ILE A 126 -13.68 -33.93 3.88
CA ILE A 126 -12.30 -33.45 3.99
C ILE A 126 -11.68 -33.91 5.32
N ILE A 127 -12.41 -33.74 6.42
CA ILE A 127 -11.96 -34.12 7.76
C ILE A 127 -11.84 -35.65 7.87
N SER A 128 -12.89 -36.39 7.52
CA SER A 128 -12.89 -37.86 7.65
C SER A 128 -11.91 -38.55 6.69
N GLY A 129 -11.69 -37.97 5.51
CA GLY A 129 -10.73 -38.45 4.52
C GLY A 129 -9.30 -37.97 4.75
N ASN A 130 -9.02 -37.24 5.83
CA ASN A 130 -7.73 -36.60 6.11
C ASN A 130 -7.15 -35.88 4.88
N VAL A 131 -8.01 -35.15 4.18
CA VAL A 131 -7.69 -34.47 2.93
C VAL A 131 -7.18 -33.06 3.23
N GLN A 132 -6.10 -32.65 2.57
CA GLN A 132 -5.63 -31.27 2.61
C GLN A 132 -5.95 -30.58 1.28
N GLN A 133 -6.52 -29.39 1.34
CA GLN A 133 -6.77 -28.56 0.16
C GLN A 133 -5.94 -27.28 0.25
N ARG A 134 -5.15 -27.03 -0.80
CA ARG A 134 -4.40 -25.78 -0.98
C ARG A 134 -4.87 -25.09 -2.25
N ILE A 135 -4.95 -23.77 -2.22
CA ILE A 135 -5.19 -22.94 -3.40
C ILE A 135 -3.91 -22.18 -3.76
N GLU A 136 -3.69 -21.99 -5.06
CA GLU A 136 -2.64 -21.16 -5.61
C GLU A 136 -3.27 -20.21 -6.63
N ILE A 137 -3.21 -18.91 -6.35
CA ILE A 137 -3.80 -17.89 -7.22
C ILE A 137 -2.80 -17.56 -8.33
N ASP A 138 -3.14 -17.88 -9.57
CA ASP A 138 -2.31 -17.56 -10.74
C ASP A 138 -2.42 -16.07 -11.08
N SER A 139 -3.64 -15.55 -11.22
CA SER A 139 -3.87 -14.15 -11.56
C SER A 139 -5.24 -13.63 -11.10
N VAL A 140 -5.30 -12.33 -10.82
CA VAL A 140 -6.53 -11.62 -10.47
C VAL A 140 -6.69 -10.46 -11.46
N SER A 141 -7.71 -10.56 -12.31
CA SER A 141 -8.09 -9.50 -13.25
C SER A 141 -9.21 -8.68 -12.62
N CYS A 142 -8.96 -7.39 -12.37
CA CYS A 142 -9.96 -6.47 -11.83
C CYS A 142 -10.13 -5.29 -12.77
N ASN A 143 -11.37 -5.03 -13.20
CA ASN A 143 -11.72 -3.87 -14.00
C ASN A 143 -12.06 -2.69 -13.08
N PHE A 144 -11.20 -1.68 -13.06
CA PHE A 144 -11.38 -0.45 -12.27
C PHE A 144 -12.08 0.68 -13.03
N GLU A 145 -12.42 0.49 -14.30
CA GLU A 145 -13.06 1.51 -15.14
C GLU A 145 -14.54 1.69 -14.80
N THR A 146 -15.22 0.62 -14.39
CA THR A 146 -16.66 0.62 -14.09
C THR A 146 -16.91 0.13 -12.67
N TYR A 147 -17.68 0.91 -11.90
CA TYR A 147 -18.12 0.54 -10.55
C TYR A 147 -19.52 -0.09 -10.58
N PRO A 148 -19.80 -1.16 -9.81
CA PRO A 148 -18.89 -1.90 -8.94
C PRO A 148 -17.83 -2.68 -9.74
N TYR A 149 -16.62 -2.83 -9.17
CA TYR A 149 -15.47 -3.34 -9.92
C TYR A 149 -15.62 -4.84 -10.21
N ALA A 150 -15.68 -5.21 -11.48
CA ALA A 150 -15.77 -6.62 -11.87
C ALA A 150 -14.41 -7.30 -11.69
N VAL A 151 -14.39 -8.43 -10.97
CA VAL A 151 -13.19 -9.21 -10.70
C VAL A 151 -13.35 -10.63 -11.20
N ARG A 152 -12.30 -11.12 -11.86
CA ARG A 152 -12.17 -12.53 -12.25
C ARG A 152 -10.85 -13.08 -11.70
N THR A 153 -10.94 -14.19 -10.98
CA THR A 153 -9.78 -14.84 -10.38
C THR A 153 -9.54 -16.18 -11.05
N TYR A 154 -8.28 -16.42 -11.42
CA TYR A 154 -7.81 -17.68 -11.96
C TYR A 154 -6.87 -18.30 -10.94
N ALA A 155 -7.19 -19.51 -10.50
CA ALA A 155 -6.45 -20.21 -9.48
C ALA A 155 -6.43 -21.71 -9.75
N LYS A 156 -5.47 -22.39 -9.13
CA LYS A 156 -5.37 -23.83 -9.12
C LYS A 156 -5.61 -24.35 -7.72
N GLN A 157 -6.39 -25.41 -7.60
CA GLN A 157 -6.62 -26.10 -6.33
C GLN A 157 -5.88 -27.43 -6.34
N PHE A 158 -5.21 -27.72 -5.24
CA PHE A 158 -4.53 -28.99 -5.00
C PHE A 158 -5.24 -29.70 -3.86
N ILE A 159 -5.83 -30.85 -4.16
CA ILE A 159 -6.47 -31.71 -3.18
C ILE A 159 -5.54 -32.89 -2.93
N ILE A 160 -4.88 -32.87 -1.78
CA ILE A 160 -3.87 -33.83 -1.36
C ILE A 160 -4.56 -34.85 -0.46
N ARG A 161 -4.61 -36.09 -0.91
CA ARG A 161 -5.04 -37.25 -0.15
C ARG A 161 -3.83 -38.12 0.18
N SER A 162 -4.06 -39.16 0.98
CA SER A 162 -3.03 -40.17 1.24
C SER A 162 -2.58 -40.89 -0.04
N SER A 163 -3.51 -41.19 -0.95
CA SER A 163 -3.28 -41.98 -2.16
C SER A 163 -2.94 -41.17 -3.41
N ASN A 164 -3.42 -39.93 -3.52
CA ASN A 164 -3.26 -39.13 -4.73
C ASN A 164 -3.29 -37.63 -4.45
N VAL A 165 -2.79 -36.89 -5.44
CA VAL A 165 -2.89 -35.43 -5.52
C VAL A 165 -3.75 -35.09 -6.74
N THR A 166 -4.92 -34.51 -6.51
CA THR A 166 -5.79 -34.00 -7.58
C THR A 166 -5.54 -32.52 -7.79
N ARG A 167 -5.27 -32.11 -9.02
CA ARG A 167 -5.17 -30.71 -9.44
C ARG A 167 -6.47 -30.29 -10.11
N ARG A 168 -7.06 -29.18 -9.68
CA ARG A 168 -8.27 -28.59 -10.28
C ARG A 168 -8.01 -27.18 -10.76
N ASN A 169 -8.67 -26.81 -11.85
CA ASN A 169 -8.80 -25.42 -12.27
C ASN A 169 -9.94 -24.77 -11.50
N LEU A 170 -9.71 -23.58 -10.95
CA LEU A 170 -10.72 -22.77 -10.29
C LEU A 170 -10.78 -21.40 -10.95
N VAL A 171 -11.96 -21.06 -11.48
CA VAL A 171 -12.26 -19.72 -11.98
C VAL A 171 -13.44 -19.17 -11.23
N THR A 172 -13.26 -18.03 -10.58
CA THR A 172 -14.32 -17.34 -9.84
C THR A 172 -14.58 -15.96 -10.43
N SER A 173 -15.80 -15.47 -10.22
CA SER A 173 -16.22 -14.12 -10.57
C SER A 173 -16.89 -13.49 -9.36
N CYS A 174 -16.66 -12.19 -9.19
CA CYS A 174 -17.35 -11.39 -8.18
C CYS A 174 -17.30 -9.91 -8.55
N PHE A 175 -18.04 -9.11 -7.80
CA PHE A 175 -17.93 -7.66 -7.80
C PHE A 175 -17.25 -7.18 -6.53
N LEU A 176 -16.44 -6.13 -6.64
CA LEU A 176 -15.77 -5.49 -5.52
C LEU A 176 -16.37 -4.11 -5.28
N VAL A 177 -16.86 -3.91 -4.06
CA VAL A 177 -17.54 -2.69 -3.60
C VAL A 177 -16.69 -2.05 -2.51
N ASN A 178 -16.65 -0.73 -2.43
CA ASN A 178 -15.92 -0.07 -1.34
C ASN A 178 -16.67 -0.26 -0.02
N SER A 179 -15.93 -0.56 1.05
CA SER A 179 -16.45 -0.74 2.40
C SER A 179 -15.64 0.06 3.41
N VAL A 180 -16.19 0.24 4.60
CA VAL A 180 -15.51 0.90 5.71
C VAL A 180 -14.32 0.04 6.16
N ARG A 181 -13.15 0.67 6.29
CA ARG A 181 -11.94 0.01 6.79
C ARG A 181 -12.12 -0.35 8.27
N SER A 182 -11.70 -1.55 8.63
CA SER A 182 -11.71 -2.05 10.01
C SER A 182 -10.50 -2.96 10.24
N ASP A 183 -10.22 -3.35 11.49
CA ASP A 183 -9.12 -4.27 11.80
C ASP A 183 -9.26 -5.62 11.07
N ASN A 184 -10.50 -6.06 10.85
CA ASN A 184 -10.80 -7.30 10.14
C ASN A 184 -10.81 -7.13 8.60
N ASN A 185 -10.98 -5.90 8.12
CA ASN A 185 -11.00 -5.55 6.70
C ASN A 185 -10.22 -4.24 6.47
N PRO A 186 -8.87 -4.30 6.54
CA PRO A 186 -8.03 -3.11 6.46
C PRO A 186 -8.05 -2.48 5.06
N GLN A 187 -8.32 -3.29 4.03
CA GLN A 187 -8.36 -2.85 2.64
C GLN A 187 -9.67 -2.09 2.33
N GLY A 188 -10.74 -2.28 3.11
CA GLY A 188 -11.99 -1.54 2.92
C GLY A 188 -12.65 -1.87 1.59
N PHE A 189 -12.70 -3.16 1.26
CA PHE A 189 -13.49 -3.68 0.14
C PHE A 189 -14.45 -4.76 0.62
N ASN A 190 -15.56 -4.92 -0.07
CA ASN A 190 -16.50 -6.01 0.14
C ASN A 190 -16.68 -6.76 -1.17
N ILE A 191 -16.58 -8.09 -1.11
CA ILE A 191 -16.86 -8.97 -2.25
C ILE A 191 -18.36 -9.22 -2.31
N GLU A 192 -18.97 -8.95 -3.46
CA GLU A 192 -20.39 -9.16 -3.70
C GLU A 192 -20.63 -10.08 -4.89
N LYS A 193 -21.75 -10.81 -4.85
CA LYS A 193 -22.17 -11.78 -5.88
C LYS A 193 -21.03 -12.71 -6.29
N PHE A 194 -20.39 -13.31 -5.29
CA PHE A 194 -19.37 -14.33 -5.48
C PHE A 194 -19.97 -15.56 -6.17
N ASP A 195 -19.33 -15.99 -7.25
CA ASP A 195 -19.74 -17.14 -8.04
C ASP A 195 -18.52 -17.94 -8.55
N VAL A 196 -18.69 -19.25 -8.65
CA VAL A 196 -17.66 -20.18 -9.14
C VAL A 196 -18.04 -20.61 -10.55
N ILE A 197 -17.36 -20.02 -11.53
CA ILE A 197 -17.61 -20.28 -12.96
C ILE A 197 -17.06 -21.65 -13.36
N GLU A 198 -15.88 -22.00 -12.86
CA GLU A 198 -15.22 -23.26 -13.18
C GLU A 198 -14.60 -23.88 -11.94
N ASN A 199 -14.83 -25.16 -11.74
CA ASN A 199 -14.17 -26.00 -10.75
C ASN A 199 -14.04 -27.42 -11.33
N LYS A 200 -12.98 -27.65 -12.12
CA LYS A 200 -12.80 -28.86 -12.93
C LYS A 200 -11.45 -29.53 -12.66
N ASP A 201 -11.44 -30.85 -12.63
CA ASP A 201 -10.23 -31.66 -12.44
C ASP A 201 -9.39 -31.59 -13.71
N ILE A 202 -8.11 -31.26 -13.55
CA ILE A 202 -7.13 -31.21 -14.65
C ILE A 202 -6.33 -32.51 -14.67
N GLU A 203 -5.87 -32.95 -13.49
CA GLU A 203 -4.90 -34.02 -13.36
C GLU A 203 -5.06 -34.72 -12.02
N VAL A 204 -4.85 -36.04 -12.01
CA VAL A 204 -4.77 -36.85 -10.80
C VAL A 204 -3.44 -37.58 -10.83
N ILE A 205 -2.58 -37.29 -9.87
CA ILE A 205 -1.26 -37.90 -9.73
C ILE A 205 -1.32 -38.86 -8.55
N GLU A 206 -1.05 -40.14 -8.77
CA GLU A 206 -0.92 -41.12 -7.70
C GLU A 206 0.38 -40.88 -6.92
N ARG A 207 0.34 -41.12 -5.61
CA ARG A 207 1.47 -40.89 -4.71
C ARG A 207 2.19 -42.17 -4.34
#